data_AF-A0A1E4FTG1-F1
#
_entry.id   AF-A0A1E4FTG1-F1
#
_cell.length_a   1.000
_cell.length_b   1.000
_cell.length_c   1.000
_cell.angle_alpha   90.00
_cell.angle_beta   90.00
_cell.angle_gamma   90.00
#
_symmetry.space_group_name_H-M   'P 1'
#
loop_
_entity.id
_entity.type
_entity.pdbx_description
1 polymer ?
#
loop_
_entity_poly.entity_id
_entity_poly.type
_entity_poly.pdbx_seq_one_letter_code
_entity_poly.pdbx_strand_id
1 'polypeptide(L)'
;MRHIAKALTLTAALCAMGCGSDDNNFSYGPFPNPTTTPINPPTAVADSFTTLGNSVLTGSVTANDTLNGATVTAFQNPSNSGGSVAITAGGQLTYTPPLNSANVNDTFTYTLTNSAGSSTATVTVQIGARGFFVKNDVTTTGTGTQSNPFKTLAEAVTAAGVNPAEIVVFQGDGTSTGLNTAVALATSQVLRAFDGNAPTLTGPVTMANNTTLSGVKINGSGNVQATGSPRNFTVQNCTISNTTSDGLAFTNVVGNVSLRNNALTNNGGRGLAVRNNAGLSNFTIANQTVNNSTTDGVLVNITNTANVTWSETNTTINRAGNGVAFAGNSWSVNTTQTSAFNATLTGCLSDSPSLFGLLVDSFNSSNVTLVFDQGIVRNGQFQGFLLEALDSSTFKARISNTQTNQNGAGFGFEADNGDFALMCLRLVNVTSDVYRLGNNNPSAPYNIENFAGFAAENTGSITQLGTINSVPIGSCGIP
;
A
#
# COMPACT_ATOMS: atom_id res chain seq x y z
N MET A 1 -5.06 -15.07 -85.12
CA MET A 1 -6.09 -15.94 -84.49
C MET A 1 -7.05 -15.01 -83.74
N ARG A 2 -8.01 -14.34 -84.40
CA ARG A 2 -9.39 -14.78 -84.73
C ARG A 2 -10.06 -15.61 -83.63
N HIS A 3 -11.07 -15.02 -82.97
CA HIS A 3 -12.48 -15.46 -82.89
C HIS A 3 -13.30 -14.33 -82.24
N ILE A 4 -13.86 -13.40 -83.02
CA ILE A 4 -15.19 -13.38 -83.68
C ILE A 4 -16.32 -12.94 -82.73
N ALA A 5 -16.81 -11.72 -82.99
CA ALA A 5 -18.07 -11.15 -82.54
C ALA A 5 -19.26 -11.71 -83.33
N LYS A 6 -20.45 -11.69 -82.73
CA LYS A 6 -21.73 -11.63 -83.45
C LYS A 6 -22.68 -10.66 -82.78
N ALA A 7 -22.96 -9.57 -83.49
CA ALA A 7 -24.11 -8.72 -83.29
C ALA A 7 -25.34 -9.34 -83.97
N LEU A 8 -26.53 -9.07 -83.45
CA LEU A 8 -27.76 -9.15 -84.23
C LEU A 8 -28.73 -8.06 -83.77
N THR A 9 -28.92 -7.07 -84.64
CA THR A 9 -30.04 -6.11 -84.61
C THR A 9 -31.27 -6.76 -85.22
N LEU A 10 -32.45 -6.51 -84.65
CA LEU A 10 -33.69 -6.52 -85.41
C LEU A 10 -34.74 -5.57 -84.79
N THR A 11 -35.05 -4.53 -85.53
CA THR A 11 -36.15 -3.58 -85.30
C THR A 11 -37.44 -4.19 -85.85
N ALA A 12 -38.56 -4.14 -85.11
CA ALA A 12 -39.88 -4.34 -85.69
C ALA A 12 -41.00 -3.62 -84.91
N ALA A 13 -41.63 -2.68 -85.63
CA ALA A 13 -43.03 -2.29 -85.66
C ALA A 13 -43.81 -1.97 -84.37
N LEU A 14 -44.14 -0.69 -84.26
CA LEU A 14 -45.22 -0.11 -83.46
C LEU A 14 -46.58 -0.43 -84.10
N CYS A 15 -47.46 -1.12 -83.38
CA CYS A 15 -48.90 -1.15 -83.65
C CYS A 15 -49.66 -0.89 -82.35
N ALA A 16 -50.29 0.28 -82.28
CA ALA A 16 -51.24 0.63 -81.23
C ALA A 16 -52.57 -0.11 -81.46
N MET A 17 -53.02 -0.85 -80.45
CA MET A 17 -54.44 -1.15 -80.26
C MET A 17 -54.74 -0.93 -78.79
N GLY A 18 -55.59 0.07 -78.52
CA GLY A 18 -56.13 0.30 -77.19
C GLY A 18 -57.18 -0.75 -76.84
N CYS A 19 -57.25 -1.09 -75.56
CA CYS A 19 -58.48 -1.44 -74.87
C CYS A 19 -58.27 -1.11 -73.40
N GLY A 20 -59.02 -0.13 -72.89
CA GLY A 20 -59.16 0.05 -71.45
C GLY A 20 -60.15 -0.98 -70.91
N SER A 21 -59.92 -1.46 -69.70
CA SER A 21 -60.89 -1.37 -68.59
C SER A 21 -60.32 -2.06 -67.34
N ASP A 22 -60.27 -1.29 -66.26
CA ASP A 22 -60.89 -1.61 -64.97
C ASP A 22 -60.36 -2.80 -64.15
N ASP A 23 -59.14 -2.67 -63.61
CA ASP A 23 -58.82 -3.29 -62.30
C ASP A 23 -59.20 -2.35 -61.16
N ASN A 24 -60.49 -1.98 -61.12
CA ASN A 24 -61.17 -1.42 -59.94
C ASN A 24 -61.49 -2.57 -58.96
N ASN A 25 -60.50 -3.36 -58.53
CA ASN A 25 -60.67 -4.23 -57.36
C ASN A 25 -59.36 -4.83 -56.80
N PHE A 26 -58.25 -4.10 -56.80
CA PHE A 26 -57.15 -4.43 -55.88
C PHE A 26 -57.23 -3.49 -54.68
N SER A 27 -58.03 -3.92 -53.69
CA SER A 27 -57.99 -3.34 -52.36
C SER A 27 -56.58 -3.50 -51.82
N TYR A 28 -55.79 -2.43 -51.88
CA TYR A 28 -54.71 -2.25 -50.92
C TYR A 28 -55.38 -2.20 -49.56
N GLY A 29 -55.50 -3.37 -48.91
CA GLY A 29 -55.68 -3.43 -47.47
C GLY A 29 -54.64 -2.50 -46.84
N PRO A 30 -54.95 -1.82 -45.73
CA PRO A 30 -54.05 -0.85 -45.15
C PRO A 30 -52.72 -1.57 -44.95
N PHE A 31 -51.69 -1.18 -45.71
CA PHE A 31 -50.34 -1.45 -45.27
C PHE A 31 -50.32 -0.97 -43.82
N PRO A 32 -49.94 -1.81 -42.84
CA PRO A 32 -49.67 -1.28 -41.53
C PRO A 32 -48.63 -0.20 -41.77
N ASN A 33 -49.04 1.06 -41.62
CA ASN A 33 -48.14 2.18 -41.45
C ASN A 33 -47.07 1.64 -40.51
N PRO A 34 -45.76 1.65 -40.85
CA PRO A 34 -44.75 1.19 -39.92
C PRO A 34 -45.08 1.88 -38.62
N THR A 35 -45.46 1.11 -37.60
CA THR A 35 -45.86 1.66 -36.32
C THR A 35 -44.59 2.27 -35.77
N THR A 36 -44.35 3.54 -36.08
CA THR A 36 -43.33 4.35 -35.46
C THR A 36 -43.78 4.42 -34.02
N THR A 37 -43.25 3.52 -33.19
CA THR A 37 -43.40 3.62 -31.73
C THR A 37 -43.07 5.07 -31.37
N PRO A 38 -44.00 5.80 -30.73
CA PRO A 38 -43.75 7.19 -30.38
C PRO A 38 -42.43 7.27 -29.63
N ILE A 39 -41.49 8.05 -30.17
CA ILE A 39 -40.25 8.33 -29.46
C ILE A 39 -40.60 9.16 -28.23
N ASN A 40 -40.18 8.71 -27.05
CA ASN A 40 -40.34 9.48 -25.82
C ASN A 40 -39.19 10.49 -25.68
N PRO A 41 -39.39 11.64 -25.03
CA PRO A 41 -38.28 12.54 -24.71
C PRO A 41 -37.24 11.82 -23.84
N PRO A 42 -35.96 12.25 -23.86
CA PRO A 42 -34.96 11.69 -22.97
C PRO A 42 -35.28 12.02 -21.50
N THR A 43 -34.69 11.25 -20.58
CA THR A 43 -34.67 11.56 -19.15
C THR A 43 -33.22 11.58 -18.69
N ALA A 44 -32.70 12.78 -18.43
CA ALA A 44 -31.37 12.99 -17.89
C ALA A 44 -31.41 12.92 -16.35
N VAL A 45 -30.42 12.27 -15.74
CA VAL A 45 -30.29 12.07 -14.29
C VAL A 45 -28.99 12.71 -13.81
N ALA A 46 -29.00 13.28 -12.60
CA ALA A 46 -27.82 13.95 -12.06
C ALA A 46 -26.65 12.99 -11.84
N ASP A 47 -25.43 13.48 -12.10
CA ASP A 47 -24.19 12.73 -11.96
C ASP A 47 -23.34 13.24 -10.80
N SER A 48 -22.53 12.35 -10.24
CA SER A 48 -21.49 12.72 -9.28
C SER A 48 -20.16 12.04 -9.59
N PHE A 49 -19.11 12.84 -9.64
CA PHE A 49 -17.73 12.38 -9.83
C PHE A 49 -16.83 12.96 -8.74
N THR A 50 -15.67 12.33 -8.55
CA THR A 50 -14.58 12.85 -7.72
C THR A 50 -13.32 12.95 -8.57
N THR A 51 -12.46 13.92 -8.26
CA THR A 51 -11.20 14.09 -8.98
C THR A 51 -10.15 14.79 -8.12
N LEU A 52 -8.87 14.63 -8.44
CA LEU A 52 -7.79 15.39 -7.81
C LEU A 52 -7.69 16.77 -8.46
N GLY A 53 -7.31 17.80 -7.70
CA GLY A 53 -6.96 19.10 -8.28
C GLY A 53 -5.90 18.93 -9.38
N ASN A 54 -5.97 19.74 -10.43
CA ASN A 54 -5.05 19.70 -11.58
C ASN A 54 -5.02 18.39 -12.39
N SER A 55 -5.89 17.43 -12.12
CA SER A 55 -6.02 16.18 -12.88
C SER A 55 -7.02 16.29 -14.03
N VAL A 56 -7.04 15.31 -14.93
CA VAL A 56 -8.04 15.20 -15.99
C VAL A 56 -9.00 14.07 -15.63
N LEU A 57 -10.27 14.41 -15.42
CA LEU A 57 -11.36 13.47 -15.22
C LEU A 57 -11.95 13.07 -16.57
N THR A 58 -12.03 11.77 -16.84
CA THR A 58 -12.79 11.22 -17.96
C THR A 58 -13.93 10.34 -17.43
N GLY A 59 -15.13 10.46 -18.00
CA GLY A 59 -16.29 9.69 -17.57
C GLY A 59 -17.39 9.65 -18.61
N SER A 60 -18.56 9.13 -18.25
CA SER A 60 -19.77 9.20 -19.06
C SER A 60 -20.87 9.85 -18.22
N VAL A 61 -21.47 10.93 -18.74
CA VAL A 61 -22.63 11.59 -18.09
C VAL A 61 -23.95 10.93 -18.45
N THR A 62 -23.93 9.99 -19.40
CA THR A 62 -25.14 9.34 -19.92
C THR A 62 -25.35 7.93 -19.39
N ALA A 63 -24.49 7.45 -18.49
CA ALA A 63 -24.48 6.06 -18.04
C ALA A 63 -25.72 5.67 -17.22
N ASN A 64 -26.36 6.65 -16.57
CA ASN A 64 -27.56 6.53 -15.73
C ASN A 64 -28.83 7.10 -16.40
N ASP A 65 -28.72 7.55 -17.64
CA ASP A 65 -29.82 8.22 -18.35
C ASP A 65 -30.71 7.26 -19.13
N THR A 66 -31.94 7.72 -19.39
CA THR A 66 -32.80 7.11 -20.41
C THR A 66 -32.73 7.95 -21.69
N LEU A 67 -31.90 7.52 -22.65
CA LEU A 67 -31.61 8.31 -23.84
C LEU A 67 -32.79 8.40 -24.83
N ASN A 68 -33.55 7.33 -25.06
CA ASN A 68 -34.59 7.28 -26.11
C ASN A 68 -34.08 7.77 -27.49
N GLY A 69 -32.84 7.42 -27.85
CA GLY A 69 -32.19 7.88 -29.08
C GLY A 69 -31.66 9.31 -29.03
N ALA A 70 -31.65 9.96 -27.87
CA ALA A 70 -31.07 11.27 -27.67
C ALA A 70 -29.53 11.23 -27.61
N THR A 71 -28.95 12.38 -27.93
CA THR A 71 -27.53 12.68 -27.79
C THR A 71 -27.35 13.93 -26.94
N VAL A 72 -26.16 14.13 -26.39
CA VAL A 72 -25.80 15.40 -25.75
C VAL A 72 -25.71 16.50 -26.81
N THR A 73 -26.52 17.54 -26.68
CA THR A 73 -26.59 18.66 -27.64
C THR A 73 -26.08 19.98 -27.06
N ALA A 74 -26.09 20.13 -25.74
CA ALA A 74 -25.56 21.29 -25.05
C ALA A 74 -24.96 20.90 -23.70
N PHE A 75 -23.94 21.63 -23.28
CA PHE A 75 -23.37 21.53 -21.95
C PHE A 75 -22.77 22.88 -21.54
N GLN A 76 -22.67 23.10 -20.23
CA GLN A 76 -22.08 24.30 -19.66
C GLN A 76 -20.55 24.20 -19.63
N ASN A 77 -19.87 25.17 -20.24
CA ASN A 77 -18.43 25.37 -20.15
C ASN A 77 -18.12 26.88 -20.21
N PRO A 78 -17.34 27.45 -19.28
CA PRO A 78 -16.78 26.79 -18.10
C PRO A 78 -17.87 26.37 -17.10
N SER A 79 -17.54 25.43 -16.21
CA SER A 79 -18.39 25.08 -15.07
C SER A 79 -18.52 26.24 -14.08
N ASN A 80 -19.40 26.11 -13.08
CA ASN A 80 -19.71 27.17 -12.12
C ASN A 80 -18.50 27.65 -11.30
N SER A 81 -17.51 26.79 -11.07
CA SER A 81 -16.26 27.14 -10.36
C SER A 81 -15.09 27.39 -11.31
N GLY A 82 -15.32 27.42 -12.62
CA GLY A 82 -14.31 27.78 -13.63
C GLY A 82 -13.51 26.60 -14.20
N GLY A 83 -13.94 25.36 -13.99
CA GLY A 83 -13.37 24.19 -14.63
C GLY A 83 -13.71 24.12 -16.12
N SER A 84 -12.87 23.43 -16.89
CA SER A 84 -13.10 23.20 -18.32
C SER A 84 -13.85 21.89 -18.53
N VAL A 85 -14.96 21.96 -19.26
CA VAL A 85 -15.85 20.83 -19.55
C VAL A 85 -15.88 20.61 -21.06
N ALA A 86 -15.73 19.36 -21.49
CA ALA A 86 -16.03 18.92 -22.84
C ALA A 86 -16.84 17.63 -22.79
N ILE A 87 -17.94 17.56 -23.54
CA ILE A 87 -18.78 16.35 -23.62
C ILE A 87 -19.00 16.01 -25.10
N THR A 88 -18.75 14.76 -25.48
CA THR A 88 -19.07 14.29 -26.84
C THR A 88 -20.58 14.09 -27.00
N ALA A 89 -21.09 14.04 -28.24
CA ALA A 89 -22.50 13.76 -28.49
C ALA A 89 -22.97 12.43 -27.87
N GLY A 90 -22.07 11.45 -27.72
CA GLY A 90 -22.33 10.18 -27.05
C GLY A 90 -22.19 10.20 -25.53
N GLY A 91 -22.01 11.37 -24.90
CA GLY A 91 -21.99 11.50 -23.44
C GLY A 91 -20.62 11.31 -22.77
N GLN A 92 -19.53 11.15 -23.54
CA GLN A 92 -18.20 11.04 -22.95
C GLN A 92 -17.71 12.40 -22.47
N LEU A 93 -17.47 12.50 -21.17
CA LEU A 93 -16.97 13.68 -20.47
C LEU A 93 -15.45 13.69 -20.40
N THR A 94 -14.87 14.86 -20.66
CA THR A 94 -13.53 15.26 -20.22
C THR A 94 -13.67 16.54 -19.39
N TYR A 95 -13.23 16.50 -18.14
CA TYR A 95 -13.26 17.63 -17.21
C TYR A 95 -11.88 17.90 -16.64
N THR A 96 -11.47 19.18 -16.63
CA THR A 96 -10.25 19.64 -15.96
C THR A 96 -10.62 20.68 -14.90
N PRO A 97 -10.31 20.45 -13.61
CA PRO A 97 -10.57 21.42 -12.55
C PRO A 97 -9.88 22.76 -12.78
N PRO A 98 -10.36 23.84 -12.15
CA PRO A 98 -9.61 25.09 -12.08
C PRO A 98 -8.20 24.86 -11.52
N LEU A 99 -7.21 25.57 -12.07
CA LEU A 99 -5.81 25.42 -11.66
C LEU A 99 -5.64 25.67 -10.16
N ASN A 100 -4.93 24.78 -9.47
CA ASN A 100 -4.61 24.85 -8.04
C ASN A 100 -5.84 24.83 -7.10
N SER A 101 -7.02 24.45 -7.59
CA SER A 101 -8.21 24.24 -6.76
C SER A 101 -8.03 23.07 -5.78
N ALA A 102 -8.70 23.16 -4.62
CA ALA A 102 -8.67 22.11 -3.60
C ALA A 102 -9.93 22.14 -2.73
N ASN A 103 -10.50 20.96 -2.46
CA ASN A 103 -11.69 20.77 -1.63
C ASN A 103 -12.89 21.62 -2.11
N VAL A 104 -13.12 21.64 -3.42
CA VAL A 104 -14.19 22.42 -4.08
C VAL A 104 -15.19 21.47 -4.72
N ASN A 105 -16.49 21.74 -4.54
CA ASN A 105 -17.55 21.07 -5.30
C ASN A 105 -17.90 21.93 -6.51
N ASP A 106 -17.52 21.50 -7.70
CA ASP A 106 -17.86 22.18 -8.94
C ASP A 106 -19.10 21.56 -9.57
N THR A 107 -19.89 22.39 -10.26
CA THR A 107 -21.14 21.96 -10.90
C THR A 107 -21.25 22.53 -12.31
N PHE A 108 -21.84 21.73 -13.20
CA PHE A 108 -22.23 22.16 -14.54
C PHE A 108 -23.44 21.36 -15.01
N THR A 109 -24.09 21.78 -16.08
CA THR A 109 -25.25 21.08 -16.66
C THR A 109 -24.95 20.53 -18.06
N TYR A 110 -25.66 19.47 -18.45
CA TYR A 110 -25.73 19.00 -19.84
C TYR A 110 -27.18 18.73 -20.23
N THR A 111 -27.47 18.78 -21.54
CA THR A 111 -28.81 18.57 -22.10
C THR A 111 -28.77 17.47 -23.15
N LEU A 112 -29.66 16.49 -22.97
CA LEU A 112 -29.99 15.48 -23.96
C LEU A 112 -31.13 15.98 -24.83
N THR A 113 -31.06 15.73 -26.14
CA THR A 113 -32.15 16.04 -27.08
C THR A 113 -32.35 14.90 -28.07
N ASN A 114 -33.61 14.56 -28.32
CA ASN A 114 -34.05 13.79 -29.48
C ASN A 114 -35.21 14.55 -30.17
N SER A 115 -35.82 13.95 -31.18
CA SER A 115 -36.96 14.56 -31.88
C SER A 115 -38.27 14.64 -31.06
N ALA A 116 -38.32 14.06 -29.86
CA ALA A 116 -39.48 14.13 -28.96
C ALA A 116 -39.35 15.19 -27.86
N GLY A 117 -38.13 15.63 -27.53
CA GLY A 117 -37.91 16.68 -26.53
C GLY A 117 -36.47 16.73 -26.02
N SER A 118 -36.28 17.48 -24.93
CA SER A 118 -34.99 17.61 -24.25
C SER A 118 -35.12 17.44 -22.74
N SER A 119 -34.03 17.02 -22.11
CA SER A 119 -33.91 16.88 -20.65
C SER A 119 -32.52 17.30 -20.20
N THR A 120 -32.44 18.03 -19.09
CA THR A 120 -31.20 18.61 -18.56
C THR A 120 -30.90 18.01 -17.20
N ALA A 121 -29.63 17.66 -16.97
CA ALA A 121 -29.15 17.20 -15.67
C ALA A 121 -27.93 17.99 -15.21
N THR A 122 -27.71 17.95 -13.89
CA THR A 122 -26.57 18.58 -13.23
C THR A 122 -25.52 17.54 -12.92
N VAL A 123 -24.27 17.84 -13.26
CA VAL A 123 -23.09 17.09 -12.86
C VAL A 123 -22.43 17.80 -11.68
N THR A 124 -22.12 17.05 -10.62
CA THR A 124 -21.33 17.54 -9.48
C THR A 124 -19.98 16.85 -9.45
N VAL A 125 -18.89 17.61 -9.52
CA VAL A 125 -17.51 17.12 -9.41
C VAL A 125 -16.90 17.57 -8.10
N GLN A 126 -16.59 16.63 -7.22
CA GLN A 126 -15.90 16.89 -5.95
C GLN A 126 -14.39 16.88 -6.19
N ILE A 127 -13.76 18.05 -6.11
CA ILE A 127 -12.32 18.23 -6.29
C ILE A 127 -11.64 18.05 -4.93
N GLY A 128 -10.76 17.05 -4.83
CA GLY A 128 -10.00 16.73 -3.62
C GLY A 128 -8.83 17.68 -3.36
N ALA A 129 -7.71 17.15 -2.86
CA ALA A 129 -6.51 17.94 -2.59
C ALA A 129 -5.90 18.56 -3.86
N ARG A 130 -4.98 19.51 -3.68
CA ARG A 130 -4.15 20.05 -4.78
C ARG A 130 -3.30 18.92 -5.37
N GLY A 131 -3.35 18.70 -6.67
CA GLY A 131 -2.48 17.73 -7.36
C GLY A 131 -1.29 18.40 -8.04
N PHE A 132 -0.13 17.78 -7.97
CA PHE A 132 1.07 18.20 -8.71
C PHE A 132 1.67 17.02 -9.44
N PHE A 133 1.66 17.09 -10.76
CA PHE A 133 2.05 15.99 -11.63
C PHE A 133 3.49 16.17 -12.13
N VAL A 134 4.28 15.10 -12.07
CA VAL A 134 5.70 15.08 -12.46
C VAL A 134 5.95 14.00 -13.49
N LYS A 135 6.54 14.36 -14.63
CA LYS A 135 6.91 13.41 -15.69
C LYS A 135 8.23 13.86 -16.32
N ASN A 136 9.30 13.11 -16.12
CA ASN A 136 10.66 13.54 -16.46
C ASN A 136 11.03 13.44 -17.95
N ASP A 137 10.19 12.78 -18.76
CA ASP A 137 10.37 12.65 -20.21
C ASP A 137 9.78 13.83 -21.01
N VAL A 138 9.18 14.83 -20.34
CA VAL A 138 8.68 16.03 -21.04
C VAL A 138 9.84 16.90 -21.52
N THR A 139 9.64 17.54 -22.68
CA THR A 139 10.67 18.39 -23.31
C THR A 139 10.95 19.62 -22.45
N THR A 140 9.90 20.34 -22.06
CA THR A 140 9.93 21.55 -21.22
C THR A 140 9.06 21.36 -19.99
N THR A 141 9.44 22.00 -18.87
CA THR A 141 8.62 21.97 -17.66
C THR A 141 7.28 22.67 -17.88
N GLY A 142 6.21 22.04 -17.39
CA GLY A 142 4.86 22.53 -17.52
C GLY A 142 4.36 23.29 -16.29
N THR A 143 3.03 23.39 -16.18
CA THR A 143 2.32 24.03 -15.06
C THR A 143 2.10 23.12 -13.87
N GLY A 144 2.49 21.84 -13.96
CA GLY A 144 2.26 20.84 -12.91
C GLY A 144 0.88 20.18 -12.96
N THR A 145 0.09 20.43 -14.01
CA THR A 145 -1.17 19.71 -14.26
C THR A 145 -0.90 18.36 -14.89
N GLN A 146 -1.85 17.44 -14.82
CA GLN A 146 -1.69 16.12 -15.44
C GLN A 146 -1.43 16.21 -16.95
N SER A 147 -2.07 17.17 -17.63
CA SER A 147 -1.89 17.43 -19.07
C SER A 147 -0.60 18.18 -19.41
N ASN A 148 -0.01 18.90 -18.45
CA ASN A 148 1.20 19.70 -18.63
C ASN A 148 2.08 19.61 -17.34
N PRO A 149 2.70 18.45 -17.10
CA PRO A 149 3.34 18.14 -15.82
C PRO A 149 4.67 18.89 -15.64
N PHE A 150 5.12 18.99 -14.40
CA PHE A 150 6.49 19.41 -14.10
C PHE A 150 7.50 18.39 -14.62
N LYS A 151 8.68 18.87 -15.03
CA LYS A 151 9.74 17.99 -15.51
C LYS A 151 10.49 17.31 -14.37
N THR A 152 10.59 17.96 -13.22
CA THR A 152 11.36 17.46 -12.08
C THR A 152 10.51 17.35 -10.81
N LEU A 153 10.92 16.43 -9.94
CA LEU A 153 10.30 16.26 -8.63
C LEU A 153 10.53 17.49 -7.74
N ALA A 154 11.68 18.16 -7.88
CA ALA A 154 12.01 19.37 -7.14
C ALA A 154 10.98 20.49 -7.39
N GLU A 155 10.62 20.72 -8.65
CA GLU A 155 9.62 21.73 -9.02
C GLU A 155 8.25 21.45 -8.37
N ALA A 156 7.80 20.20 -8.39
CA ALA A 156 6.54 19.82 -7.76
C ALA A 156 6.56 19.97 -6.24
N VAL A 157 7.66 19.59 -5.58
CA VAL A 157 7.83 19.77 -4.13
C VAL A 157 7.80 21.26 -3.78
N THR A 158 8.48 22.12 -4.55
CA THR A 158 8.42 23.57 -4.37
C THR A 158 7.01 24.12 -4.57
N ALA A 159 6.29 23.67 -5.59
CA ALA A 159 4.92 24.12 -5.87
C ALA A 159 3.90 23.65 -4.81
N ALA A 160 4.08 22.45 -4.26
CA ALA A 160 3.30 21.94 -3.15
C ALA A 160 3.51 22.78 -1.88
N GLY A 161 4.75 23.16 -1.61
CA GLY A 161 5.14 23.95 -0.45
C GLY A 161 4.79 23.23 0.84
N VAL A 162 4.24 23.96 1.82
CA VAL A 162 3.87 23.42 3.14
C VAL A 162 2.41 22.98 3.26
N ASN A 163 1.64 23.14 2.18
CA ASN A 163 0.19 22.92 2.20
C ASN A 163 -0.15 21.45 1.89
N PRO A 164 -1.32 20.95 2.35
CA PRO A 164 -1.83 19.65 1.95
C PRO A 164 -1.90 19.54 0.41
N ALA A 165 -1.29 18.49 -0.12
CA ALA A 165 -1.15 18.29 -1.55
C ALA A 165 -0.85 16.83 -1.86
N GLU A 166 -1.16 16.41 -3.08
CA GLU A 166 -0.75 15.13 -3.63
C GLU A 166 0.23 15.36 -4.79
N ILE A 167 1.46 14.90 -4.62
CA ILE A 167 2.50 14.88 -5.62
C ILE A 167 2.45 13.53 -6.32
N VAL A 168 2.13 13.54 -7.61
CA VAL A 168 1.90 12.35 -8.42
C VAL A 168 3.00 12.23 -9.48
N VAL A 169 3.75 11.15 -9.44
CA VAL A 169 4.94 10.95 -10.28
C VAL A 169 4.68 9.83 -11.29
N PHE A 170 4.81 10.14 -12.56
CA PHE A 170 4.77 9.17 -13.65
C PHE A 170 6.11 8.42 -13.74
N GLN A 171 6.09 7.18 -14.28
CA GLN A 171 7.32 6.46 -14.59
C GLN A 171 8.25 7.25 -15.55
N GLY A 172 7.65 8.01 -16.47
CA GLY A 172 8.36 8.88 -17.41
C GLY A 172 9.32 8.11 -18.33
N ASP A 173 10.57 8.55 -18.41
CA ASP A 173 11.60 7.91 -19.27
C ASP A 173 12.18 6.61 -18.67
N GLY A 174 11.72 6.21 -17.48
CA GLY A 174 12.20 5.03 -16.76
C GLY A 174 13.54 5.23 -16.03
N THR A 175 14.15 6.42 -16.14
CA THR A 175 15.36 6.82 -15.41
C THR A 175 15.01 7.65 -14.17
N SER A 176 16.00 7.92 -13.33
CA SER A 176 15.86 8.83 -12.18
C SER A 176 16.23 10.28 -12.50
N THR A 177 16.48 10.62 -13.77
CA THR A 177 16.84 11.99 -14.18
C THR A 177 15.69 12.93 -13.82
N GLY A 178 15.96 13.98 -13.03
CA GLY A 178 14.93 14.90 -12.54
C GLY A 178 14.12 14.37 -11.34
N LEU A 179 14.35 13.14 -10.91
CA LEU A 179 13.70 12.47 -9.77
C LEU A 179 14.70 12.15 -8.64
N ASN A 180 15.87 12.79 -8.67
CA ASN A 180 17.03 12.45 -7.86
C ASN A 180 17.24 13.36 -6.62
N THR A 181 16.32 14.32 -6.37
CA THR A 181 16.40 15.20 -5.21
C THR A 181 15.88 14.53 -3.95
N ALA A 182 16.40 14.94 -2.79
CA ALA A 182 15.76 14.64 -1.52
C ALA A 182 14.38 15.31 -1.45
N VAL A 183 13.40 14.59 -0.88
CA VAL A 183 12.05 15.09 -0.67
C VAL A 183 11.78 15.14 0.84
N ALA A 184 11.34 16.29 1.33
CA ALA A 184 10.77 16.41 2.66
C ALA A 184 9.28 16.71 2.51
N LEU A 185 8.43 15.74 2.86
CA LEU A 185 6.99 15.95 2.81
C LEU A 185 6.57 16.89 3.94
N ALA A 186 5.67 17.83 3.64
CA ALA A 186 4.99 18.62 4.64
C ALA A 186 3.78 17.86 5.21
N THR A 187 3.15 18.43 6.24
CA THR A 187 1.98 17.82 6.87
C THR A 187 0.86 17.60 5.87
N SER A 188 0.23 16.41 5.92
CA SER A 188 -0.89 16.02 5.06
C SER A 188 -0.55 16.01 3.56
N GLN A 189 0.71 15.73 3.21
CA GLN A 189 1.12 15.51 1.83
C GLN A 189 1.20 14.03 1.47
N VAL A 190 0.91 13.75 0.21
CA VAL A 190 1.05 12.43 -0.41
C VAL A 190 2.09 12.51 -1.52
N LEU A 191 3.02 11.57 -1.55
CA LEU A 191 3.88 11.30 -2.71
C LEU A 191 3.55 9.92 -3.24
N ARG A 192 3.09 9.83 -4.49
CA ARG A 192 2.72 8.53 -5.08
C ARG A 192 3.05 8.40 -6.56
N ALA A 193 3.10 7.17 -7.02
CA ALA A 193 3.07 6.87 -8.45
C ALA A 193 1.73 7.29 -9.09
N PHE A 194 1.78 7.68 -10.36
CA PHE A 194 0.59 7.95 -11.16
C PHE A 194 -0.16 6.65 -11.51
N ASP A 195 0.56 5.63 -11.98
CA ASP A 195 0.05 4.34 -12.45
C ASP A 195 0.68 3.17 -11.67
N GLY A 196 0.43 1.93 -12.13
CA GLY A 196 1.02 0.71 -11.55
C GLY A 196 2.52 0.55 -11.82
N ASN A 197 3.15 1.43 -12.61
CA ASN A 197 4.58 1.37 -12.90
C ASN A 197 5.34 2.33 -11.98
N ALA A 198 6.07 1.77 -11.02
CA ALA A 198 6.77 2.57 -10.02
C ALA A 198 7.88 3.46 -10.63
N PRO A 199 7.82 4.80 -10.47
CA PRO A 199 8.93 5.67 -10.84
C PRO A 199 10.14 5.43 -9.93
N THR A 200 11.35 5.60 -10.47
CA THR A 200 12.59 5.42 -9.70
C THR A 200 13.13 6.75 -9.20
N LEU A 201 13.02 6.95 -7.90
CA LEU A 201 13.65 8.03 -7.13
C LEU A 201 15.03 7.59 -6.64
N THR A 202 15.96 8.52 -6.45
CA THR A 202 17.27 8.22 -5.83
C THR A 202 17.56 9.04 -4.57
N GLY A 203 16.82 10.13 -4.37
CA GLY A 203 16.94 10.93 -3.15
C GLY A 203 16.13 10.33 -1.99
N PRO A 204 16.51 10.61 -0.74
CA PRO A 204 15.74 10.15 0.42
C PRO A 204 14.39 10.88 0.51
N VAL A 205 13.39 10.21 1.10
CA VAL A 205 12.08 10.77 1.40
C VAL A 205 11.92 10.90 2.91
N THR A 206 11.69 12.12 3.40
CA THR A 206 11.42 12.40 4.81
C THR A 206 9.92 12.54 5.04
N MET A 207 9.37 11.67 5.89
CA MET A 207 7.97 11.64 6.27
C MET A 207 7.66 12.71 7.33
N ALA A 208 6.44 13.24 7.29
CA ALA A 208 5.92 14.19 8.29
C ALA A 208 4.53 13.76 8.78
N ASN A 209 3.85 14.65 9.50
CA ASN A 209 2.53 14.37 10.06
C ASN A 209 1.50 14.06 8.98
N ASN A 210 0.71 12.99 9.14
CA ASN A 210 -0.39 12.65 8.23
C ASN A 210 0.07 12.45 6.76
N THR A 211 1.31 12.01 6.54
CA THR A 211 1.87 11.86 5.19
C THR A 211 1.72 10.44 4.65
N THR A 212 1.68 10.31 3.33
CA THR A 212 1.67 8.99 2.65
C THR A 212 2.71 8.93 1.55
N LEU A 213 3.48 7.85 1.54
CA LEU A 213 4.35 7.46 0.43
C LEU A 213 3.81 6.18 -0.19
N SER A 214 3.52 6.17 -1.49
CA SER A 214 2.86 5.03 -2.12
C SER A 214 3.36 4.70 -3.52
N GLY A 215 3.72 3.44 -3.77
CA GLY A 215 3.92 2.93 -5.13
C GLY A 215 5.20 3.38 -5.83
N VAL A 216 6.18 3.96 -5.11
CA VAL A 216 7.43 4.43 -5.71
C VAL A 216 8.57 3.45 -5.49
N LYS A 217 9.59 3.50 -6.35
CA LYS A 217 10.87 2.85 -6.14
C LYS A 217 11.88 3.88 -5.67
N ILE A 218 12.55 3.64 -4.55
CA ILE A 218 13.70 4.42 -4.08
C ILE A 218 14.92 3.52 -4.23
N ASN A 219 15.85 3.90 -5.10
CA ASN A 219 16.98 3.06 -5.47
C ASN A 219 18.30 3.83 -5.43
N GLY A 220 19.33 3.21 -4.88
CA GLY A 220 20.62 3.86 -4.63
C GLY A 220 20.64 4.45 -3.22
N SER A 221 21.37 5.55 -3.00
CA SER A 221 21.67 6.03 -1.64
C SER A 221 20.47 6.56 -0.83
N GLY A 222 19.33 6.85 -1.46
CA GLY A 222 18.13 7.34 -0.79
C GLY A 222 17.41 6.28 0.04
N ASN A 223 16.87 6.67 1.19
CA ASN A 223 16.03 5.86 2.07
C ASN A 223 14.69 6.54 2.34
N VAL A 224 13.81 5.92 3.16
CA VAL A 224 12.67 6.63 3.74
C VAL A 224 12.93 6.83 5.23
N GLN A 225 12.79 8.08 5.68
CA GLN A 225 13.13 8.45 7.03
C GLN A 225 12.05 9.28 7.71
N ALA A 226 11.98 9.22 9.02
CA ALA A 226 11.05 9.99 9.83
C ALA A 226 11.77 10.41 11.13
N THR A 227 11.94 11.71 11.32
CA THR A 227 12.68 12.30 12.46
C THR A 227 11.96 13.54 12.98
N GLY A 228 12.14 13.87 14.25
CA GLY A 228 11.48 15.03 14.87
C GLY A 228 10.03 14.77 15.26
N SER A 229 9.73 13.54 15.65
CA SER A 229 8.41 13.08 16.12
C SER A 229 7.22 13.29 15.18
N PRO A 230 7.35 12.88 13.90
CA PRO A 230 6.21 12.85 13.00
C PRO A 230 5.18 11.81 13.46
N ARG A 231 3.92 12.05 13.10
CA ARG A 231 2.78 11.21 13.51
C ARG A 231 1.92 10.78 12.34
N ASN A 232 1.28 9.62 12.44
CA ASN A 232 0.19 9.22 11.55
C ASN A 232 0.60 9.12 10.07
N PHE A 233 1.68 8.43 9.74
CA PHE A 233 2.14 8.32 8.35
C PHE A 233 2.07 6.89 7.80
N THR A 234 2.00 6.80 6.48
CA THR A 234 1.91 5.53 5.75
C THR A 234 3.02 5.41 4.71
N VAL A 235 3.65 4.23 4.64
CA VAL A 235 4.54 3.83 3.55
C VAL A 235 4.03 2.53 2.98
N GLN A 236 3.62 2.53 1.71
CA GLN A 236 2.98 1.36 1.11
C GLN A 236 3.35 1.10 -0.34
N ASN A 237 3.34 -0.17 -0.75
CA ASN A 237 3.61 -0.59 -2.13
C ASN A 237 4.94 -0.06 -2.68
N CYS A 238 5.92 0.23 -1.81
CA CYS A 238 7.19 0.81 -2.21
C CYS A 238 8.28 -0.25 -2.36
N THR A 239 9.20 -0.04 -3.28
CA THR A 239 10.46 -0.80 -3.35
C THR A 239 11.60 0.11 -2.92
N ILE A 240 12.37 -0.28 -1.91
CA ILE A 240 13.48 0.50 -1.38
C ILE A 240 14.73 -0.37 -1.43
N SER A 241 15.66 0.00 -2.32
CA SER A 241 16.77 -0.89 -2.66
C SER A 241 18.12 -0.22 -2.78
N ASN A 242 19.18 -0.96 -2.49
CA ASN A 242 20.57 -0.54 -2.65
C ASN A 242 20.91 0.76 -1.88
N THR A 243 20.29 0.91 -0.70
CA THR A 243 20.51 2.05 0.20
C THR A 243 21.90 1.98 0.83
N THR A 244 22.51 3.12 1.14
CA THR A 244 23.78 3.17 1.88
C THR A 244 23.59 3.08 3.39
N SER A 245 22.34 3.17 3.86
CA SER A 245 21.92 3.12 5.26
C SER A 245 20.72 2.19 5.42
N ASP A 246 19.95 2.34 6.50
CA ASP A 246 18.68 1.64 6.71
C ASP A 246 17.69 1.95 5.58
N GLY A 247 16.89 0.98 5.13
CA GLY A 247 15.87 1.20 4.11
C GLY A 247 14.73 2.10 4.60
N LEU A 248 14.16 1.74 5.75
CA LEU A 248 13.21 2.54 6.52
C LEU A 248 13.85 2.91 7.86
N ALA A 249 13.93 4.22 8.16
CA ALA A 249 14.61 4.72 9.36
C ALA A 249 13.71 5.69 10.15
N PHE A 250 13.15 5.22 11.26
CA PHE A 250 12.19 5.98 12.05
C PHE A 250 12.71 6.25 13.45
N THR A 251 12.71 7.52 13.85
CA THR A 251 13.20 7.97 15.15
C THR A 251 12.18 8.85 15.85
N ASN A 252 11.82 8.46 17.07
CA ASN A 252 10.86 9.12 17.98
C ASN A 252 9.50 9.39 17.35
N VAL A 253 9.05 8.51 16.48
CA VAL A 253 7.75 8.61 15.81
C VAL A 253 6.63 8.31 16.80
N VAL A 254 5.48 8.97 16.63
CA VAL A 254 4.33 8.81 17.54
C VAL A 254 3.03 8.63 16.75
N GLY A 255 1.94 8.30 17.43
CA GLY A 255 0.67 8.00 16.76
C GLY A 255 0.77 6.74 15.88
N ASN A 256 0.02 6.69 14.78
CA ASN A 256 -0.07 5.49 13.96
C ASN A 256 0.98 5.48 12.84
N VAL A 257 1.67 4.36 12.65
CA VAL A 257 2.61 4.15 11.54
C VAL A 257 2.18 2.91 10.77
N SER A 258 1.83 3.08 9.50
CA SER A 258 1.36 1.98 8.64
C SER A 258 2.40 1.64 7.58
N LEU A 259 2.90 0.40 7.59
CA LEU A 259 3.86 -0.11 6.61
C LEU A 259 3.25 -1.32 5.89
N ARG A 260 2.95 -1.20 4.59
CA ARG A 260 2.23 -2.26 3.86
C ARG A 260 2.82 -2.59 2.50
N ASN A 261 3.00 -3.87 2.22
CA ASN A 261 3.43 -4.35 0.90
C ASN A 261 4.74 -3.67 0.40
N ASN A 262 5.70 -3.42 1.29
CA ASN A 262 6.97 -2.84 0.87
C ASN A 262 8.04 -3.92 0.70
N ALA A 263 8.90 -3.74 -0.29
CA ALA A 263 10.07 -4.58 -0.53
C ALA A 263 11.34 -3.77 -0.21
N LEU A 264 12.09 -4.20 0.81
CA LEU A 264 13.35 -3.62 1.26
C LEU A 264 14.46 -4.57 0.84
N THR A 265 15.42 -4.14 0.03
CA THR A 265 16.40 -5.07 -0.57
C THR A 265 17.79 -4.49 -0.70
N ASN A 266 18.82 -5.24 -0.29
CA ASN A 266 20.22 -4.83 -0.35
C ASN A 266 20.47 -3.51 0.39
N ASN A 267 19.91 -3.36 1.59
CA ASN A 267 20.08 -2.15 2.38
C ASN A 267 21.43 -2.18 3.10
N GLY A 268 22.20 -1.10 2.99
CA GLY A 268 23.54 -0.94 3.58
C GLY A 268 23.55 -0.90 5.11
N GLY A 269 22.38 -0.82 5.74
CA GLY A 269 22.14 -1.10 7.16
C GLY A 269 21.03 -2.13 7.33
N ARG A 270 19.98 -1.74 8.07
CA ARG A 270 18.78 -2.56 8.29
C ARG A 270 17.77 -2.43 7.17
N GLY A 271 16.85 -3.38 7.06
CA GLY A 271 15.63 -3.17 6.29
C GLY A 271 14.79 -2.07 6.92
N LEU A 272 14.35 -2.30 8.16
CA LEU A 272 13.58 -1.36 8.97
C LEU A 272 14.27 -1.13 10.31
N ALA A 273 14.42 0.14 10.70
CA ALA A 273 14.93 0.53 12.01
C ALA A 273 13.98 1.52 12.68
N VAL A 274 13.52 1.17 13.88
CA VAL A 274 12.69 2.02 14.75
C VAL A 274 13.44 2.31 16.04
N ARG A 275 13.53 3.58 16.40
CA ARG A 275 14.19 4.05 17.62
C ARG A 275 13.30 5.04 18.34
N ASN A 276 12.63 4.62 19.40
CA ASN A 276 11.72 5.49 20.15
C ASN A 276 12.18 5.60 21.61
N ASN A 277 12.41 6.82 22.07
CA ASN A 277 12.80 7.10 23.45
C ASN A 277 11.71 7.81 24.28
N ALA A 278 10.59 8.18 23.65
CA ALA A 278 9.44 8.80 24.29
C ALA A 278 8.20 8.65 23.42
N GLY A 279 7.04 8.95 24.00
CA GLY A 279 5.76 9.02 23.29
C GLY A 279 5.09 7.67 23.07
N LEU A 280 3.88 7.74 22.52
CA LEU A 280 3.06 6.58 22.19
C LEU A 280 3.06 6.36 20.69
N SER A 281 3.38 5.16 20.25
CA SER A 281 3.38 4.78 18.83
C SER A 281 2.71 3.43 18.59
N ASN A 282 1.91 3.34 17.54
CA ASN A 282 1.24 2.14 17.10
C ASN A 282 1.71 1.79 15.68
N PHE A 283 2.45 0.70 15.54
CA PHE A 283 2.90 0.19 14.25
C PHE A 283 1.92 -0.86 13.74
N THR A 284 1.48 -0.70 12.50
CA THR A 284 0.72 -1.72 11.76
C THR A 284 1.47 -2.07 10.50
N ILE A 285 2.03 -3.28 10.50
CA ILE A 285 2.98 -3.75 9.50
C ILE A 285 2.38 -4.99 8.83
N ALA A 286 2.30 -4.98 7.51
CA ALA A 286 1.77 -6.11 6.77
C ALA A 286 2.53 -6.35 5.47
N ASN A 287 2.71 -7.64 5.13
CA ASN A 287 3.26 -8.10 3.86
C ASN A 287 4.59 -7.40 3.51
N GLN A 288 5.47 -7.20 4.50
CA GLN A 288 6.79 -6.65 4.23
C GLN A 288 7.70 -7.76 3.73
N THR A 289 8.58 -7.44 2.79
CA THR A 289 9.69 -8.32 2.41
C THR A 289 11.00 -7.58 2.66
N VAL A 290 11.89 -8.15 3.46
CA VAL A 290 13.24 -7.65 3.70
C VAL A 290 14.24 -8.68 3.18
N ASN A 291 15.09 -8.28 2.25
CA ASN A 291 16.09 -9.16 1.65
C ASN A 291 17.48 -8.55 1.76
N ASN A 292 18.47 -9.33 2.19
CA ASN A 292 19.88 -8.98 2.09
C ASN A 292 20.26 -7.66 2.79
N SER A 293 19.74 -7.37 3.98
CA SER A 293 20.26 -6.29 4.82
C SER A 293 21.68 -6.63 5.29
N THR A 294 22.57 -5.63 5.40
CA THR A 294 23.94 -5.86 5.89
C THR A 294 24.02 -6.14 7.38
N THR A 295 23.03 -5.67 8.14
CA THR A 295 22.81 -5.97 9.56
C THR A 295 21.40 -6.54 9.76
N ASP A 296 20.67 -6.18 10.81
CA ASP A 296 19.36 -6.78 11.10
C ASP A 296 18.34 -6.53 9.98
N GLY A 297 17.39 -7.45 9.80
CA GLY A 297 16.25 -7.20 8.92
C GLY A 297 15.37 -6.08 9.49
N VAL A 298 14.96 -6.26 10.74
CA VAL A 298 14.18 -5.31 11.52
C VAL A 298 14.87 -5.07 12.86
N LEU A 299 15.12 -3.80 13.19
CA LEU A 299 15.59 -3.36 14.50
C LEU A 299 14.52 -2.50 15.18
N VAL A 300 14.24 -2.79 16.44
CA VAL A 300 13.36 -2.00 17.29
C VAL A 300 14.08 -1.69 18.60
N ASN A 301 14.50 -0.44 18.78
CA ASN A 301 15.13 0.02 20.02
C ASN A 301 14.17 0.96 20.76
N ILE A 302 13.69 0.52 21.91
CA ILE A 302 12.77 1.28 22.76
C ILE A 302 13.48 1.63 24.05
N THR A 303 13.48 2.91 24.41
CA THR A 303 14.14 3.37 25.64
C THR A 303 13.28 4.36 26.42
N ASN A 304 13.60 4.53 27.70
CA ASN A 304 12.97 5.51 28.59
C ASN A 304 11.42 5.44 28.54
N THR A 305 10.72 6.57 28.48
CA THR A 305 9.27 6.59 28.67
C THR A 305 8.45 6.17 27.44
N ALA A 306 9.09 5.66 26.38
CA ALA A 306 8.39 5.21 25.17
C ALA A 306 7.37 4.09 25.45
N ASN A 307 6.24 4.14 24.75
CA ASN A 307 5.22 3.11 24.72
C ASN A 307 4.92 2.72 23.27
N VAL A 308 5.16 1.46 22.92
CA VAL A 308 5.03 0.99 21.54
C VAL A 308 4.12 -0.22 21.48
N THR A 309 3.10 -0.13 20.62
CA THR A 309 2.31 -1.28 20.17
C THR A 309 2.78 -1.65 18.76
N TRP A 310 3.10 -2.91 18.55
CA TRP A 310 3.66 -3.44 17.31
C TRP A 310 2.78 -4.58 16.80
N SER A 311 2.07 -4.37 15.70
CA SER A 311 1.31 -5.42 15.02
C SER A 311 1.95 -5.68 13.66
N GLU A 312 2.42 -6.90 13.47
CA GLU A 312 3.12 -7.31 12.25
C GLU A 312 2.55 -8.63 11.71
N THR A 313 2.26 -8.65 10.41
CA THR A 313 1.63 -9.78 9.74
C THR A 313 2.31 -10.09 8.41
N ASN A 314 2.56 -11.37 8.15
CA ASN A 314 3.11 -11.87 6.88
C ASN A 314 4.41 -11.16 6.45
N THR A 315 5.27 -10.77 7.40
CA THR A 315 6.59 -10.25 7.04
C THR A 315 7.55 -11.40 6.76
N THR A 316 8.27 -11.30 5.65
CA THR A 316 9.36 -12.22 5.31
C THR A 316 10.69 -11.50 5.39
N ILE A 317 11.64 -12.06 6.12
CA ILE A 317 13.02 -11.57 6.22
C ILE A 317 13.97 -12.66 5.76
N ASN A 318 14.63 -12.42 4.63
CA ASN A 318 15.60 -13.33 4.06
C ASN A 318 17.02 -12.74 4.16
N ARG A 319 17.95 -13.53 4.70
CA ARG A 319 19.39 -13.22 4.71
C ARG A 319 19.72 -11.87 5.37
N ALA A 320 19.26 -11.70 6.61
CA ALA A 320 19.77 -10.61 7.45
C ALA A 320 21.25 -10.83 7.78
N GLY A 321 22.03 -9.75 7.85
CA GLY A 321 23.48 -9.83 8.05
C GLY A 321 24.22 -10.32 6.79
N ASN A 322 23.70 -10.01 5.60
CA ASN A 322 24.30 -10.47 4.36
C ASN A 322 25.68 -9.84 4.13
N GLY A 323 26.67 -10.67 3.82
CA GLY A 323 28.05 -10.24 3.55
C GLY A 323 28.87 -9.91 4.80
N VAL A 324 28.26 -9.97 6.00
CA VAL A 324 28.95 -9.77 7.28
C VAL A 324 28.54 -10.90 8.23
N ALA A 325 29.47 -11.82 8.49
CA ALA A 325 29.22 -12.91 9.41
C ALA A 325 28.90 -12.38 10.82
N PHE A 326 27.95 -13.01 11.51
CA PHE A 326 27.58 -12.67 12.89
C PHE A 326 27.09 -11.23 13.10
N ALA A 327 26.37 -10.66 12.12
CA ALA A 327 26.05 -9.23 12.13
C ALA A 327 24.57 -8.88 11.99
N GLY A 328 23.68 -9.85 11.73
CA GLY A 328 22.28 -9.55 11.48
C GLY A 328 21.30 -10.60 11.96
N ASN A 329 20.39 -10.14 12.81
CA ASN A 329 19.20 -10.87 13.21
C ASN A 329 18.07 -10.62 12.21
N SER A 330 17.13 -11.55 12.04
CA SER A 330 15.92 -11.19 11.27
C SER A 330 15.13 -10.10 12.00
N TRP A 331 14.82 -10.31 13.27
CA TRP A 331 14.30 -9.28 14.17
C TRP A 331 15.21 -9.12 15.39
N SER A 332 15.54 -7.87 15.71
CA SER A 332 16.20 -7.48 16.97
C SER A 332 15.35 -6.45 17.68
N VAL A 333 14.97 -6.74 18.93
CA VAL A 333 14.23 -5.85 19.80
C VAL A 333 15.06 -5.61 21.04
N ASN A 334 15.35 -4.34 21.34
CA ASN A 334 16.07 -3.96 22.55
C ASN A 334 15.21 -2.98 23.34
N THR A 335 14.93 -3.30 24.60
CA THR A 335 14.18 -2.42 25.51
C THR A 335 15.00 -2.07 26.75
N THR A 336 15.04 -0.78 27.10
CA THR A 336 15.76 -0.32 28.31
C THR A 336 14.98 0.77 29.01
N GLN A 337 14.61 0.54 30.27
CA GLN A 337 13.79 1.46 31.07
C GLN A 337 12.50 1.88 30.35
N THR A 338 11.88 0.96 29.61
CA THR A 338 10.73 1.21 28.72
C THR A 338 9.39 1.14 29.45
N SER A 339 8.48 2.09 29.19
CA SER A 339 7.12 2.05 29.78
C SER A 339 6.36 0.79 29.36
N ALA A 340 6.31 0.49 28.05
CA ALA A 340 5.78 -0.76 27.51
C ALA A 340 6.21 -1.01 26.05
N PHE A 341 6.49 -2.27 25.71
CA PHE A 341 6.57 -2.77 24.34
C PHE A 341 5.63 -3.97 24.18
N ASN A 342 4.54 -3.79 23.44
CA ASN A 342 3.54 -4.83 23.18
C ASN A 342 3.60 -5.23 21.72
N ALA A 343 4.09 -6.43 21.43
CA ALA A 343 4.27 -6.92 20.06
C ALA A 343 3.40 -8.14 19.77
N THR A 344 2.80 -8.16 18.57
CA THR A 344 2.12 -9.31 17.99
C THR A 344 2.64 -9.50 16.57
N LEU A 345 3.26 -10.66 16.34
CA LEU A 345 3.78 -11.09 15.05
C LEU A 345 3.00 -12.34 14.62
N THR A 346 2.42 -12.32 13.42
CA THR A 346 1.62 -13.44 12.90
C THR A 346 1.99 -13.79 11.47
N GLY A 347 2.28 -15.07 11.20
CA GLY A 347 2.63 -15.52 9.84
C GLY A 347 3.99 -15.02 9.36
N CYS A 348 4.88 -14.64 10.28
CA CYS A 348 6.19 -14.09 9.94
C CYS A 348 7.22 -15.21 9.64
N LEU A 349 8.08 -14.96 8.64
CA LEU A 349 9.14 -15.88 8.21
C LEU A 349 10.52 -15.23 8.38
N SER A 350 11.40 -15.87 9.13
CA SER A 350 12.85 -15.64 9.09
C SER A 350 13.50 -16.79 8.33
N ASP A 351 14.24 -16.46 7.29
CA ASP A 351 15.03 -17.43 6.52
C ASP A 351 16.48 -16.97 6.39
N SER A 352 17.39 -17.85 6.82
CA SER A 352 18.83 -17.67 6.68
C SER A 352 19.43 -16.42 7.35
N PRO A 353 19.03 -16.04 8.60
CA PRO A 353 19.74 -14.98 9.32
C PRO A 353 21.20 -15.38 9.63
N SER A 354 22.12 -14.42 9.65
CA SER A 354 23.52 -14.68 10.03
C SER A 354 23.74 -14.81 11.55
N LEU A 355 22.79 -14.32 12.35
CA LEU A 355 22.67 -14.58 13.78
C LEU A 355 21.30 -15.19 14.08
N PHE A 356 20.48 -14.49 14.86
CA PHE A 356 19.24 -15.00 15.40
C PHE A 356 18.07 -14.73 14.47
N GLY A 357 17.08 -15.61 14.46
CA GLY A 357 15.79 -15.29 13.82
C GLY A 357 15.07 -14.18 14.57
N LEU A 358 14.94 -14.32 15.88
CA LEU A 358 14.38 -13.29 16.75
C LEU A 358 15.23 -13.15 18.00
N LEU A 359 15.73 -11.94 18.21
CA LEU A 359 16.37 -11.51 19.45
C LEU A 359 15.45 -10.51 20.14
N VAL A 360 15.14 -10.73 21.42
CA VAL A 360 14.46 -9.75 22.26
C VAL A 360 15.18 -9.61 23.59
N ASP A 361 15.82 -8.46 23.79
CA ASP A 361 16.50 -8.12 25.02
C ASP A 361 15.71 -7.09 25.82
N SER A 362 15.46 -7.40 27.09
CA SER A 362 14.72 -6.54 28.01
C SER A 362 15.51 -6.27 29.27
N PHE A 363 15.84 -4.99 29.49
CA PHE A 363 16.69 -4.53 30.59
C PHE A 363 15.98 -3.50 31.47
N ASN A 364 16.51 -3.33 32.69
CA ASN A 364 16.00 -2.39 33.69
C ASN A 364 14.48 -2.54 33.90
N SER A 365 13.78 -1.50 34.34
CA SER A 365 12.33 -1.57 34.63
C SER A 365 11.44 -1.59 33.37
N SER A 366 11.86 -2.28 32.30
CA SER A 366 11.10 -2.43 31.05
C SER A 366 9.95 -3.43 31.19
N ASN A 367 8.85 -3.19 30.47
CA ASN A 367 7.70 -4.09 30.39
C ASN A 367 7.47 -4.55 28.95
N VAL A 368 7.67 -5.83 28.68
CA VAL A 368 7.59 -6.44 27.35
C VAL A 368 6.49 -7.50 27.33
N THR A 369 5.59 -7.40 26.36
CA THR A 369 4.65 -8.47 26.00
C THR A 369 4.84 -8.84 24.54
N LEU A 370 5.10 -10.11 24.25
CA LEU A 370 5.32 -10.64 22.91
C LEU A 370 4.31 -11.76 22.62
N VAL A 371 3.62 -11.66 21.49
CA VAL A 371 2.86 -12.75 20.88
C VAL A 371 3.50 -13.06 19.53
N PHE A 372 3.91 -14.31 19.32
CA PHE A 372 4.43 -14.77 18.04
C PHE A 372 3.68 -16.02 17.63
N ASP A 373 2.88 -15.92 16.56
CA ASP A 373 1.98 -16.98 16.13
C ASP A 373 2.20 -17.34 14.65
N GLN A 374 2.07 -18.62 14.32
CA GLN A 374 2.12 -19.12 12.94
C GLN A 374 3.41 -18.76 12.20
N GLY A 375 4.54 -18.60 12.90
CA GLY A 375 5.79 -18.19 12.25
C GLY A 375 6.76 -19.34 12.00
N ILE A 376 7.74 -19.06 11.14
CA ILE A 376 8.77 -20.01 10.74
C ILE A 376 10.12 -19.31 10.86
N VAL A 377 11.06 -19.92 11.58
CA VAL A 377 12.44 -19.48 11.70
C VAL A 377 13.36 -20.62 11.34
N ARG A 378 14.14 -20.46 10.28
CA ARG A 378 14.93 -21.55 9.72
C ARG A 378 16.20 -21.07 9.04
N ASN A 379 17.09 -22.03 8.82
CA ASN A 379 18.35 -21.89 8.10
C ASN A 379 19.30 -20.85 8.71
N GLY A 380 19.04 -20.41 9.95
CA GLY A 380 19.91 -19.49 10.67
C GLY A 380 21.23 -20.14 11.04
N GLN A 381 22.29 -19.35 11.10
CA GLN A 381 23.60 -19.84 11.57
C GLN A 381 23.66 -20.03 13.10
N PHE A 382 22.78 -19.36 13.85
CA PHE A 382 22.67 -19.38 15.32
C PHE A 382 21.25 -19.75 15.77
N GLN A 383 20.86 -19.37 16.98
CA GLN A 383 19.56 -19.58 17.58
C GLN A 383 18.42 -19.15 16.66
N GLY A 384 17.37 -19.95 16.60
CA GLY A 384 16.10 -19.49 16.06
C GLY A 384 15.60 -18.29 16.86
N PHE A 385 15.29 -18.50 18.14
CA PHE A 385 14.89 -17.47 19.09
C PHE A 385 15.89 -17.33 20.24
N LEU A 386 16.13 -16.09 20.67
CA LEU A 386 16.78 -15.72 21.92
C LEU A 386 15.94 -14.63 22.61
N LEU A 387 15.37 -14.96 23.77
CA LEU A 387 14.53 -14.06 24.56
C LEU A 387 15.18 -13.84 25.94
N GLU A 388 15.56 -12.60 26.24
CA GLU A 388 16.30 -12.29 27.46
C GLU A 388 15.55 -11.26 28.33
N ALA A 389 15.40 -11.58 29.62
CA ALA A 389 14.86 -10.68 30.63
C ALA A 389 15.88 -10.47 31.76
N LEU A 390 16.39 -9.25 31.89
CA LEU A 390 17.49 -8.90 32.79
C LEU A 390 17.11 -7.73 33.71
N ASP A 391 17.96 -7.49 34.72
CA ASP A 391 17.75 -6.50 35.79
C ASP A 391 16.37 -6.63 36.48
N SER A 392 15.55 -5.57 36.47
CA SER A 392 14.22 -5.51 37.07
C SER A 392 13.10 -5.59 36.02
N SER A 393 13.36 -6.19 34.85
CA SER A 393 12.40 -6.15 33.74
C SER A 393 11.29 -7.17 33.91
N THR A 394 10.17 -6.95 33.20
CA THR A 394 9.07 -7.90 33.08
C THR A 394 8.93 -8.30 31.62
N PHE A 395 9.11 -9.59 31.33
CA PHE A 395 8.96 -10.16 30.00
C PHE A 395 7.87 -11.23 30.02
N LYS A 396 6.86 -11.03 29.18
CA LYS A 396 5.77 -11.98 28.96
C LYS A 396 5.73 -12.40 27.49
N ALA A 397 5.71 -13.71 27.20
CA ALA A 397 5.69 -14.19 25.82
C ALA A 397 4.72 -15.33 25.60
N ARG A 398 3.89 -15.26 24.55
CA ARG A 398 3.14 -16.39 24.00
C ARG A 398 3.67 -16.72 22.62
N ILE A 399 4.19 -17.92 22.46
CA ILE A 399 4.65 -18.45 21.17
C ILE A 399 3.75 -19.62 20.80
N SER A 400 3.12 -19.54 19.64
CA SER A 400 2.19 -20.57 19.19
C SER A 400 2.36 -20.95 17.73
N ASN A 401 2.10 -22.21 17.40
CA ASN A 401 2.07 -22.72 16.01
C ASN A 401 3.35 -22.37 15.22
N THR A 402 4.52 -22.45 15.86
CA THR A 402 5.77 -21.87 15.35
C THR A 402 6.85 -22.93 15.21
N GLN A 403 7.67 -22.83 14.15
CA GLN A 403 8.79 -23.74 13.90
C GLN A 403 10.14 -23.01 14.00
N THR A 404 11.09 -23.61 14.73
CA THR A 404 12.45 -23.08 14.93
C THR A 404 13.55 -24.16 14.80
N ASN A 405 13.24 -25.32 14.21
CA ASN A 405 14.04 -26.56 14.24
C ASN A 405 14.99 -26.79 13.03
N GLN A 406 15.41 -25.72 12.35
CA GLN A 406 16.33 -25.80 11.19
C GLN A 406 17.44 -24.76 11.30
N ASN A 407 17.78 -24.36 12.51
CA ASN A 407 18.77 -23.34 12.80
C ASN A 407 20.09 -23.99 13.25
N GLY A 408 21.06 -23.20 13.73
CA GLY A 408 22.35 -23.72 14.18
C GLY A 408 22.19 -24.92 15.13
N ALA A 409 23.06 -25.93 15.00
CA ALA A 409 22.90 -27.19 15.72
C ALA A 409 22.84 -26.97 17.25
N GLY A 410 21.73 -27.34 17.88
CA GLY A 410 21.50 -27.16 19.32
C GLY A 410 20.92 -25.79 19.73
N PHE A 411 20.48 -24.98 18.76
CA PHE A 411 20.05 -23.60 18.96
C PHE A 411 18.69 -23.34 18.27
N GLY A 412 17.63 -23.99 18.75
CA GLY A 412 16.28 -23.75 18.21
C GLY A 412 15.54 -22.63 18.94
N PHE A 413 15.48 -22.73 20.26
CA PHE A 413 14.77 -21.79 21.12
C PHE A 413 15.54 -21.59 22.43
N GLU A 414 15.84 -20.34 22.76
CA GLU A 414 16.50 -19.96 24.01
C GLU A 414 15.69 -18.84 24.69
N ALA A 415 15.46 -19.00 25.98
CA ALA A 415 14.82 -18.00 26.80
C ALA A 415 15.41 -17.98 28.21
N ASP A 416 16.00 -16.86 28.57
CA ASP A 416 16.79 -16.71 29.78
C ASP A 416 16.32 -15.52 30.61
N ASN A 417 16.27 -15.71 31.94
CA ASN A 417 16.11 -14.61 32.88
C ASN A 417 17.25 -14.56 33.91
N GLY A 418 17.54 -13.34 34.37
CA GLY A 418 18.56 -13.06 35.37
C GLY A 418 18.13 -12.02 36.39
N ASP A 419 19.01 -11.74 37.36
CA ASP A 419 18.85 -10.69 38.37
C ASP A 419 17.49 -10.71 39.08
N PHE A 420 16.68 -9.65 38.95
CA PHE A 420 15.35 -9.53 39.55
C PHE A 420 14.24 -9.58 38.49
N ALA A 421 14.55 -10.11 37.30
CA ALA A 421 13.65 -10.07 36.16
C ALA A 421 12.55 -11.11 36.28
N LEU A 422 11.32 -10.72 35.92
CA LEU A 422 10.19 -11.63 35.81
C LEU A 422 10.06 -12.09 34.37
N MET A 423 10.14 -13.40 34.16
CA MET A 423 9.83 -14.03 32.88
C MET A 423 8.61 -14.94 33.00
N CYS A 424 7.68 -14.82 32.05
CA CYS A 424 6.46 -15.62 31.98
C CYS A 424 6.19 -16.06 30.54
N LEU A 425 6.25 -17.37 30.26
CA LEU A 425 6.09 -17.91 28.91
C LEU A 425 4.85 -18.81 28.78
N ARG A 426 4.25 -18.80 27.59
CA ARG A 426 3.28 -19.80 27.13
C ARG A 426 3.70 -20.31 25.77
N LEU A 427 4.02 -21.61 25.68
CA LEU A 427 4.44 -22.26 24.44
C LEU A 427 3.39 -23.29 24.02
N VAL A 428 2.84 -23.18 22.81
CA VAL A 428 1.78 -24.07 22.30
C VAL A 428 2.05 -24.47 20.87
N ASN A 429 2.15 -25.78 20.58
CA ASN A 429 2.40 -26.27 19.23
C ASN A 429 3.67 -25.63 18.62
N VAL A 430 4.71 -25.50 19.44
CA VAL A 430 6.03 -25.04 19.00
C VAL A 430 6.87 -26.26 18.66
N THR A 431 7.57 -26.22 17.53
CA THR A 431 8.53 -27.25 17.13
C THR A 431 9.94 -26.65 17.11
N SER A 432 10.82 -27.14 17.97
CA SER A 432 12.22 -26.72 18.09
C SER A 432 13.12 -27.95 18.21
N ASP A 433 14.39 -27.88 17.80
CA ASP A 433 15.33 -28.98 18.07
C ASP A 433 15.65 -29.08 19.57
N VAL A 434 15.93 -27.91 20.16
CA VAL A 434 16.30 -27.75 21.56
C VAL A 434 15.60 -26.52 22.13
N TYR A 435 15.04 -26.66 23.32
CA TYR A 435 14.62 -25.59 24.20
C TYR A 435 15.68 -25.42 25.29
N ARG A 436 16.36 -24.28 25.30
CA ARG A 436 17.28 -23.87 26.36
C ARG A 436 16.54 -22.86 27.23
N LEU A 437 16.26 -23.27 28.46
CA LEU A 437 15.47 -22.47 29.39
C LEU A 437 16.32 -22.21 30.64
N GLY A 438 16.86 -21.00 30.76
CA GLY A 438 17.81 -20.65 31.80
C GLY A 438 17.27 -19.65 32.81
N ASN A 439 17.35 -20.01 34.09
CA ASN A 439 17.17 -19.11 35.21
C ASN A 439 18.50 -18.94 35.95
N ASN A 440 19.12 -17.78 35.81
CA ASN A 440 20.41 -17.48 36.42
C ASN A 440 20.31 -16.94 37.86
N ASN A 441 19.10 -16.60 38.34
CA ASN A 441 18.88 -16.22 39.74
C ASN A 441 17.64 -16.94 40.31
N PRO A 442 17.81 -17.90 41.25
CA PRO A 442 16.69 -18.64 41.84
C PRO A 442 15.60 -17.78 42.51
N SER A 443 15.91 -16.52 42.86
CA SER A 443 14.94 -15.57 43.41
C SER A 443 14.11 -14.83 42.34
N ALA A 444 14.55 -14.85 41.07
CA ALA A 444 13.85 -14.31 39.93
C ALA A 444 12.77 -15.29 39.42
N PRO A 445 11.49 -14.89 39.34
CA PRO A 445 10.44 -15.77 38.88
C PRO A 445 10.55 -16.04 37.38
N TYR A 446 10.89 -17.29 37.04
CA TYR A 446 10.75 -17.85 35.70
C TYR A 446 9.57 -18.81 35.69
N ASN A 447 8.45 -18.35 35.14
CA ASN A 447 7.22 -19.12 35.06
C ASN A 447 6.96 -19.58 33.62
N ILE A 448 6.49 -20.81 33.47
CA ILE A 448 5.98 -21.31 32.20
C ILE A 448 4.59 -21.90 32.44
N GLU A 449 3.59 -21.39 31.71
CA GLU A 449 2.22 -21.88 31.78
C GLU A 449 2.13 -23.31 31.24
N ASN A 450 1.55 -24.21 32.05
CA ASN A 450 1.39 -25.63 31.75
C ASN A 450 2.71 -26.38 31.45
N PHE A 451 3.82 -26.01 32.11
CA PHE A 451 5.11 -26.67 31.87
C PHE A 451 5.12 -28.18 32.17
N ALA A 452 4.33 -28.63 33.15
CA ALA A 452 4.17 -30.07 33.43
C ALA A 452 3.59 -30.85 32.23
N GLY A 453 2.83 -30.19 31.35
CA GLY A 453 2.27 -30.75 30.12
C GLY A 453 3.10 -30.45 28.86
N PHE A 454 4.31 -29.90 28.99
CA PHE A 454 5.06 -29.33 27.87
C PHE A 454 5.24 -30.29 26.68
N ALA A 455 5.64 -31.54 26.94
CA ALA A 455 5.91 -32.54 25.91
C ALA A 455 4.66 -33.02 25.16
N ALA A 456 3.46 -32.76 25.69
CA ALA A 456 2.21 -33.06 25.00
C ALA A 456 1.81 -31.94 24.01
N GLU A 457 2.35 -30.74 24.19
CA GLU A 457 1.98 -29.55 23.41
C GLU A 457 3.10 -29.07 22.48
N ASN A 458 4.35 -29.45 22.74
CA ASN A 458 5.52 -28.94 22.03
C ASN A 458 6.47 -30.10 21.65
N THR A 459 7.19 -29.94 20.54
CA THR A 459 8.12 -30.94 20.02
C THR A 459 9.56 -30.43 20.10
N GLY A 460 10.44 -31.18 20.75
CA GLY A 460 11.85 -30.86 20.89
C GLY A 460 12.46 -31.39 22.19
N SER A 461 13.78 -31.33 22.30
CA SER A 461 14.48 -31.66 23.56
C SER A 461 14.56 -30.45 24.49
N ILE A 462 14.49 -30.64 25.81
CA ILE A 462 14.56 -29.54 26.78
C ILE A 462 15.87 -29.63 27.56
N THR A 463 16.57 -28.51 27.66
CA THR A 463 17.69 -28.28 28.57
C THR A 463 17.31 -27.17 29.53
N GLN A 464 17.20 -27.50 30.81
CA GLN A 464 16.85 -26.56 31.86
C GLN A 464 18.10 -26.20 32.68
N LEU A 465 18.28 -24.91 32.94
CA LEU A 465 19.26 -24.38 33.89
C LEU A 465 18.50 -23.59 34.98
N GLY A 466 18.73 -23.91 36.25
CA GLY A 466 18.03 -23.26 37.37
C GLY A 466 16.56 -23.69 37.54
N THR A 467 15.80 -22.89 38.28
CA THR A 467 14.42 -23.21 38.67
C THR A 467 13.42 -22.61 37.68
N ILE A 468 12.55 -23.45 37.13
CA ILE A 468 11.40 -23.08 36.30
C ILE A 468 10.12 -23.51 37.00
N ASN A 469 9.17 -22.59 37.18
CA ASN A 469 7.89 -22.87 37.82
C ASN A 469 6.83 -23.20 36.77
N SER A 470 6.17 -24.34 36.92
CA SER A 470 4.94 -24.64 36.18
C SER A 470 3.77 -23.88 36.83
N VAL A 471 3.09 -23.03 36.07
CA VAL A 471 1.94 -22.23 36.55
C VAL A 471 0.67 -22.52 35.76
N PRO A 472 -0.54 -22.24 36.29
CA PRO A 472 -1.80 -22.44 35.56
C PRO A 472 -1.89 -21.60 34.28
N ILE A 473 -2.62 -22.10 33.29
CA ILE A 473 -2.89 -21.38 32.03
C ILE A 473 -3.62 -20.06 32.34
N GLY A 474 -3.18 -18.98 31.68
CA GLY A 474 -3.71 -17.63 31.84
C GLY A 474 -3.15 -16.83 33.03
N SER A 475 -2.34 -17.45 33.90
CA SER A 475 -1.77 -16.79 35.08
C SER A 475 -0.71 -15.73 34.74
N CYS A 476 -0.06 -15.83 33.58
CA CYS A 476 0.87 -14.80 33.11
C CYS A 476 0.15 -13.54 32.62
N GLY A 477 -1.16 -13.61 32.33
CA GLY A 477 -1.93 -12.50 31.76
C GLY A 477 -1.41 -12.06 30.40
N ILE A 478 -0.98 -13.03 29.57
CA ILE A 478 -0.57 -12.79 28.18
C ILE A 478 -1.85 -12.74 27.32
N PRO A 479 -2.03 -11.75 26.43
CA PRO A 479 -3.18 -11.66 25.52
C PRO A 479 -3.34 -12.88 24.61
#